data_AF-A0A3B9QYL2-F1
#
_entry.id   AF-A0A3B9QYL2-F1
#
_cell.length_a   1.000
_cell.length_b   1.000
_cell.length_c   1.000
_cell.angle_alpha   90.00
_cell.angle_beta   90.00
_cell.angle_gamma   90.00
#
_symmetry.space_group_name_H-M   'P 1'
#
loop_
_entity.id
_entity.type
_entity.pdbx_description
1 polymer ?
#
loop_
_entity_poly.entity_id
_entity_poly.type
_entity_poly.pdbx_seq_one_letter_code
_entity_poly.pdbx_strand_id
1 'polypeptide(L)'
;MSKYGSANAEQKVARVPVKFAPTERSERLKKPAWIRARFPGTPEVARLKGILRGHGLNTVCEEASCPNLGECFGNGTATFMILGDVCTRRCPFCDVAHGRPQPVDVEEAVRLAETVREMGLQYVVVTSVDRDDLRDGGAQHFA
;
A
#
# COMPACT_ATOMS: atom_id res chain seq x y z
N MET A 1 -6.54 -4.80 11.78
CA MET A 1 -7.91 -4.48 11.29
C MET A 1 -7.74 -3.40 10.23
N SER A 2 -8.24 -3.61 9.01
CA SER A 2 -8.20 -2.59 7.95
C SER A 2 -8.99 -1.36 8.39
N LYS A 3 -8.47 -0.15 8.14
CA LYS A 3 -9.13 1.14 8.42
C LYS A 3 -10.52 1.25 7.76
N TYR A 4 -10.78 0.46 6.71
CA TYR A 4 -11.97 0.55 5.86
C TYR A 4 -12.93 -0.64 5.97
N GLY A 5 -12.75 -1.49 6.99
CA GLY A 5 -13.51 -2.74 7.13
C GLY A 5 -12.95 -3.86 6.24
N SER A 6 -13.11 -5.11 6.66
CA SER A 6 -12.68 -6.24 5.85
C SER A 6 -13.72 -6.50 4.75
N ALA A 7 -13.47 -6.03 3.53
CA ALA A 7 -14.13 -6.64 2.38
C ALA A 7 -13.69 -8.11 2.32
N ASN A 8 -14.64 -9.05 2.44
CA ASN A 8 -14.34 -10.47 2.33
C ASN A 8 -13.70 -10.75 0.95
N ALA A 9 -12.74 -11.68 0.87
CA ALA A 9 -12.07 -12.04 -0.38
C ALA A 9 -13.08 -12.40 -1.50
N GLU A 10 -14.22 -12.99 -1.12
CA GLU A 10 -15.34 -13.27 -2.02
C GLU A 10 -15.97 -12.01 -2.60
N GLN A 11 -16.24 -11.00 -1.77
CA GLN A 11 -16.78 -9.71 -2.21
C GLN A 11 -15.83 -9.02 -3.19
N LYS A 12 -14.52 -9.24 -3.02
CA LYS A 12 -13.51 -8.64 -3.88
C LYS A 12 -13.60 -9.15 -5.33
N VAL A 13 -13.81 -10.46 -5.49
CA VAL A 13 -13.84 -11.10 -6.82
C VAL A 13 -15.25 -11.26 -7.40
N ALA A 14 -16.31 -10.94 -6.64
CA ALA A 14 -17.71 -11.15 -7.05
C ALA A 14 -18.07 -10.57 -8.44
N ARG A 15 -17.47 -9.43 -8.80
CA ARG A 15 -17.72 -8.71 -10.07
C ARG A 15 -16.79 -9.12 -11.21
N VAL A 16 -15.81 -9.99 -10.98
CA VAL A 16 -14.86 -10.43 -12.01
C VAL A 16 -15.59 -11.39 -12.97
N PRO A 17 -15.42 -11.25 -14.30
CA PRO A 17 -16.05 -12.15 -15.28
C PRO A 17 -15.58 -13.60 -15.13
N VAL A 18 -14.30 -13.77 -14.80
CA VAL A 18 -13.69 -15.06 -14.49
C VAL A 18 -14.09 -15.49 -13.09
N LYS A 19 -14.68 -16.67 -12.96
CA LYS A 19 -15.04 -17.27 -11.67
C LYS A 19 -13.87 -18.09 -11.12
N PHE A 20 -13.46 -17.76 -9.90
CA PHE A 20 -12.47 -18.52 -9.15
C PHE A 20 -13.22 -19.37 -8.13
N ALA A 21 -13.01 -20.69 -8.15
CA ALA A 21 -13.51 -21.54 -7.08
C ALA A 21 -12.80 -21.13 -5.76
N PRO A 22 -13.53 -20.97 -4.64
CA PRO A 22 -12.90 -20.76 -3.35
C PRO A 22 -11.95 -21.92 -3.05
N THR A 23 -10.69 -21.62 -2.71
CA THR A 23 -9.76 -22.65 -2.25
C THR A 23 -10.00 -22.89 -0.77
N GLU A 24 -10.43 -24.10 -0.43
CA GLU A 24 -10.62 -24.51 0.96
C GLU A 24 -9.30 -24.43 1.72
N ARG A 25 -9.35 -24.21 3.03
CA ARG A 25 -8.12 -24.06 3.83
C ARG A 25 -7.27 -25.33 3.80
N SER A 26 -7.89 -26.50 3.70
CA SER A 26 -7.24 -27.81 3.51
C SER A 26 -6.51 -27.95 2.18
N GLU A 27 -6.95 -27.22 1.15
CA GLU A 27 -6.41 -27.29 -0.21
C GLU A 27 -5.33 -26.22 -0.47
N ARG A 28 -5.18 -25.24 0.43
CA ARG A 28 -4.15 -24.20 0.30
C ARG A 28 -2.76 -24.80 0.39
N LEU A 29 -2.02 -24.68 -0.71
CA LEU A 29 -0.62 -25.08 -0.76
C LEU A 29 0.19 -24.30 0.28
N LYS A 30 1.00 -25.04 1.04
CA LYS A 30 1.96 -24.42 1.97
C LYS A 30 3.00 -23.65 1.16
N LYS A 31 3.33 -22.43 1.60
CA LYS A 31 4.43 -21.67 1.01
C LYS A 31 5.73 -22.50 1.08
N PRO A 32 6.49 -22.62 -0.03
CA PRO A 32 7.78 -23.31 -0.04
C PRO A 32 8.72 -22.82 1.07
N ALA A 33 9.66 -23.66 1.48
CA ALA A 33 10.58 -23.37 2.59
C ALA A 33 11.45 -22.11 2.34
N TRP A 34 11.77 -21.81 1.08
CA TRP A 34 12.58 -20.66 0.68
C TRP A 34 11.81 -19.33 0.66
N ILE A 35 10.47 -19.33 0.67
CA ILE A 35 9.66 -18.11 0.80
C ILE A 35 9.42 -17.83 2.28
N ARG A 36 10.35 -17.09 2.90
CA ARG A 36 10.29 -16.66 4.30
C ARG A 36 10.72 -15.19 4.41
N ALA A 37 9.96 -14.43 5.19
CA ALA A 37 10.25 -13.03 5.47
C ALA A 37 10.91 -12.90 6.85
N ARG A 38 11.80 -11.92 7.01
CA ARG A 38 12.33 -11.55 8.33
C ARG A 38 11.28 -10.78 9.11
N PHE A 39 11.33 -10.84 10.43
CA PHE A 39 10.41 -10.10 11.29
C PHE A 39 10.63 -8.58 11.12
N PRO A 40 9.59 -7.80 10.75
CA PRO A 40 9.74 -6.37 10.49
C PRO A 40 9.65 -5.48 11.73
N GLY A 41 9.39 -6.03 12.93
CA GLY A 41 9.17 -5.23 14.14
C GLY A 41 10.46 -4.73 14.81
N THR A 42 11.34 -4.09 14.05
CA THR A 42 12.52 -3.41 14.58
C THR A 42 12.15 -2.00 15.09
N PRO A 43 12.91 -1.42 16.05
CA PRO A 43 12.66 -0.05 16.51
C PRO A 43 12.69 0.98 15.39
N GLU A 44 13.57 0.78 14.40
CA GLU A 44 13.68 1.67 13.24
C GLU A 44 12.41 1.66 12.38
N VAL A 45 11.85 0.48 12.11
CA VAL A 45 10.58 0.36 11.39
C VAL A 45 9.45 1.05 12.16
N ALA A 46 9.40 0.90 13.49
CA ALA A 46 8.41 1.57 14.32
C ALA A 46 8.55 3.10 14.27
N ARG A 47 9.78 3.62 14.31
CA ARG A 47 10.10 5.05 14.17
C ARG A 47 9.61 5.59 12.82
N LEU A 48 9.99 4.93 11.73
CA LEU A 48 9.63 5.34 10.37
C LEU A 48 8.11 5.28 10.13
N LYS A 49 7.42 4.27 10.66
CA LYS A 49 5.95 4.21 10.66
C LYS A 49 5.31 5.37 11.44
N GLY A 50 5.95 5.79 12.54
CA GLY A 50 5.52 6.96 13.31
C GLY A 50 5.59 8.25 12.48
N ILE A 51 6.70 8.47 11.78
CA ILE A 51 6.91 9.63 10.89
C ILE A 51 5.85 9.63 9.78
N LEU A 52 5.68 8.51 9.07
CA LEU A 52 4.68 8.38 7.99
C LEU A 52 3.27 8.75 8.46
N ARG A 53 2.87 8.26 9.64
CA ARG A 53 1.57 8.59 10.25
C ARG A 53 1.46 10.05 10.66
N GLY A 54 2.54 10.64 11.19
CA GLY A 54 2.59 12.05 11.57
C GLY A 54 2.39 12.99 10.36
N HIS A 55 2.90 12.61 9.19
CA HIS A 55 2.76 13.36 7.94
C HIS A 55 1.50 13.01 7.13
N GLY A 56 0.70 12.05 7.60
CA GLY A 56 -0.51 11.60 6.90
C GLY A 56 -0.23 10.97 5.55
N LEU A 57 0.93 10.32 5.38
CA LEU A 57 1.36 9.69 4.12
C LEU A 57 1.13 8.18 4.15
N ASN A 58 0.93 7.61 2.95
CA ASN A 58 0.74 6.17 2.77
C ASN A 58 1.92 5.55 2.03
N THR A 59 2.18 4.27 2.31
CA THR A 59 3.18 3.49 1.58
C THR A 59 2.56 2.18 1.12
N VAL A 60 2.91 1.73 -0.09
CA VAL A 60 2.51 0.39 -0.54
C VAL A 60 3.17 -0.69 0.32
N CYS A 61 4.30 -0.37 0.97
CA CYS A 61 4.96 -1.24 1.92
C CYS A 61 4.00 -1.67 3.05
N GLU A 62 3.23 -0.73 3.60
CA GLU A 62 2.25 -1.01 4.65
C GLU A 62 0.91 -1.48 4.09
N GLU A 63 0.35 -0.75 3.11
CA GLU A 63 -1.01 -1.00 2.60
C GLU A 63 -1.12 -2.31 1.81
N ALA A 64 -0.01 -2.84 1.28
CA ALA A 64 0.02 -4.12 0.58
C ALA A 64 0.60 -5.29 1.40
N SER A 65 0.77 -5.11 2.72
CA SER A 65 1.30 -6.15 3.62
C SER A 65 2.66 -6.71 3.17
N CYS A 66 3.56 -5.85 2.69
CA CYS A 66 4.81 -6.27 2.06
C CYS A 66 5.74 -7.00 3.04
N PRO A 67 6.20 -8.24 2.72
CA PRO A 67 7.11 -8.99 3.58
C PRO A 67 8.51 -8.35 3.73
N ASN A 68 8.90 -7.47 2.80
CA ASN A 68 10.23 -6.86 2.75
C ASN A 68 10.29 -5.50 3.47
N LEU A 69 9.20 -5.05 4.09
CA LEU A 69 9.10 -3.71 4.70
C LEU A 69 10.28 -3.40 5.61
N GLY A 70 10.65 -4.32 6.49
CA GLY A 70 11.73 -4.09 7.45
C GLY A 70 13.11 -3.97 6.80
N GLU A 71 13.34 -4.71 5.71
CA GLU A 71 14.59 -4.65 4.95
C GLU A 71 14.69 -3.35 4.14
N CYS A 72 13.63 -2.99 3.42
CA CYS A 72 13.60 -1.76 2.63
C CYS A 72 13.81 -0.54 3.51
N PHE A 73 13.05 -0.42 4.61
CA PHE A 73 13.14 0.70 5.54
C PHE A 73 14.52 0.76 6.20
N GLY A 74 15.07 -0.38 6.63
CA GLY A 74 16.42 -0.44 7.22
C GLY A 74 17.54 -0.04 6.26
N ASN A 75 17.34 -0.20 4.95
CA ASN A 75 18.29 0.21 3.90
C ASN A 75 17.99 1.63 3.36
N GLY A 76 17.17 2.42 4.04
CA GLY A 76 16.85 3.79 3.61
C GLY A 76 16.04 3.84 2.31
N THR A 77 15.17 2.85 2.07
CA THR A 77 14.29 2.80 0.90
C THR A 77 12.82 2.72 1.32
N ALA A 78 11.97 3.51 0.67
CA ALA A 78 10.52 3.39 0.83
C ALA A 78 9.79 3.61 -0.50
N THR A 79 8.63 2.99 -0.63
CA THR A 79 7.71 3.21 -1.75
C THR A 79 6.47 3.92 -1.25
N PHE A 80 6.39 5.22 -1.55
CA PHE A 80 5.24 6.05 -1.20
C PHE A 80 4.10 5.78 -2.17
N MET A 81 2.88 5.75 -1.62
CA MET A 81 1.66 5.64 -2.37
C MET A 81 0.89 6.96 -2.23
N ILE A 82 0.92 7.76 -3.30
CA ILE A 82 0.25 9.06 -3.38
C ILE A 82 -1.20 8.89 -3.82
N LEU A 83 -1.99 9.96 -3.75
CA LEU A 83 -3.42 9.99 -4.06
C LEU A 83 -4.30 9.16 -3.10
N GLY A 84 -3.77 8.89 -1.90
CA GLY A 84 -4.47 8.18 -0.82
C GLY A 84 -4.22 6.66 -0.78
N ASP A 85 -4.99 5.97 0.06
CA ASP A 85 -4.90 4.53 0.35
C ASP A 85 -6.08 3.71 -0.15
N VAL A 86 -7.03 4.35 -0.86
CA VAL A 86 -8.22 3.72 -1.42
C VAL A 86 -8.18 3.80 -2.94
N CYS A 87 -8.14 2.65 -3.59
CA CYS A 87 -8.16 2.52 -5.04
C CYS A 87 -9.58 2.46 -5.60
N THR A 88 -9.83 3.16 -6.72
CA THR A 88 -11.10 3.04 -7.45
C THR A 88 -11.27 1.67 -8.12
N ARG A 89 -10.15 0.98 -8.37
CA ARG A 89 -10.12 -0.38 -8.92
C ARG A 89 -9.98 -1.44 -7.85
N ARG A 90 -10.18 -2.70 -8.28
CA ARG A 90 -10.30 -3.87 -7.39
C ARG A 90 -9.57 -5.09 -7.96
N CYS A 91 -8.27 -4.95 -8.19
CA CYS A 91 -7.42 -6.01 -8.71
C CYS A 91 -7.44 -7.23 -7.75
N PRO A 92 -7.75 -8.46 -8.20
CA PRO A 92 -7.92 -9.62 -7.31
C PRO A 92 -6.73 -9.90 -6.40
N PHE A 93 -5.51 -9.64 -6.89
CA PHE A 93 -4.26 -9.87 -6.17
C PHE A 93 -3.82 -8.72 -5.24
N CYS A 94 -4.34 -7.50 -5.44
CA CYS A 94 -3.82 -6.30 -4.76
C CYS A 94 -4.45 -6.10 -3.38
N ASP A 95 -3.66 -6.05 -2.31
CA ASP A 95 -4.17 -5.97 -0.93
C ASP A 95 -4.61 -4.55 -0.52
N VAL A 96 -4.30 -3.53 -1.35
CA VAL A 96 -4.72 -2.13 -1.12
C VAL A 96 -6.25 -2.02 -1.06
N ALA A 97 -6.74 -1.16 -0.15
CA ALA A 97 -8.16 -0.93 0.01
C ALA A 97 -8.80 -0.39 -1.27
N HIS A 98 -10.08 -0.66 -1.46
CA HIS A 98 -10.81 -0.24 -2.65
C HIS A 98 -12.15 0.38 -2.28
N GLY A 99 -12.60 1.36 -3.06
CA GLY A 99 -13.81 2.11 -2.76
C GLY A 99 -13.80 3.50 -3.35
N ARG A 100 -14.46 4.43 -2.66
CA ARG A 100 -14.48 5.85 -3.03
C ARG A 100 -13.31 6.55 -2.32
N PRO A 101 -12.33 7.11 -3.05
CA PRO A 101 -11.22 7.84 -2.45
C PRO A 101 -11.66 9.14 -1.78
N GLN A 102 -10.81 9.67 -0.91
CA GLN A 102 -10.94 11.04 -0.38
C GLN A 102 -10.54 12.08 -1.45
N PRO A 103 -10.91 13.36 -1.26
CA PRO A 103 -10.40 14.44 -2.09
C PRO A 103 -8.87 14.44 -2.16
N VAL A 104 -8.32 14.88 -3.29
CA VAL A 104 -6.87 15.02 -3.47
C VAL A 104 -6.34 16.05 -2.48
N ASP A 105 -5.26 15.69 -1.78
CA ASP A 105 -4.53 16.59 -0.91
C ASP A 105 -3.45 17.30 -1.72
N VAL A 106 -3.63 18.59 -1.96
CA VAL A 106 -2.72 19.41 -2.78
C VAL A 106 -1.33 19.59 -2.14
N GLU A 107 -1.22 19.42 -0.82
CA GLU A 107 0.05 19.56 -0.08
C GLU A 107 0.78 18.21 0.08
N GLU A 108 0.25 17.11 -0.47
CA GLU A 108 0.83 15.76 -0.34
C GLU A 108 2.28 15.71 -0.87
N ALA A 109 2.57 16.37 -2.00
CA ALA A 109 3.90 16.39 -2.59
C ALA A 109 4.93 17.08 -1.68
N VAL A 110 4.54 18.18 -1.03
CA VAL A 110 5.41 18.91 -0.09
C VAL A 110 5.73 18.06 1.12
N ARG A 111 4.70 17.47 1.75
CA ARG A 111 4.90 16.59 2.92
C ARG A 111 5.70 15.34 2.57
N LEU A 112 5.53 14.79 1.36
CA LEU A 112 6.35 13.67 0.87
C LEU A 112 7.82 14.08 0.82
N ALA A 113 8.15 15.23 0.23
CA ALA A 113 9.53 15.71 0.15
C ALA A 113 10.14 15.94 1.55
N GLU A 114 9.37 16.53 2.47
CA GLU A 114 9.80 16.72 3.86
C GLU A 114 10.05 15.39 4.57
N THR A 115 9.14 14.44 4.38
CA THR A 115 9.22 13.10 4.98
C THR A 115 10.42 12.32 4.45
N VAL A 116 10.70 12.38 3.13
CA VAL A 116 11.89 11.75 2.53
C VAL A 116 13.17 12.26 3.19
N ARG A 117 13.26 13.58 3.41
CA ARG A 117 14.40 14.21 4.10
C ARG A 117 14.47 13.80 5.57
N GLU A 118 13.36 13.81 6.29
CA GLU A 118 13.30 13.45 7.72
C GLU A 118 13.66 11.97 7.96
N MET A 119 13.22 11.09 7.07
CA MET A 119 13.53 9.66 7.12
C MET A 119 14.96 9.34 6.67
N GLY A 120 15.65 10.26 6.00
CA GLY A 120 17.01 10.04 5.49
C GLY A 120 17.08 9.01 4.37
N LEU A 121 16.01 8.89 3.56
CA LEU A 121 15.94 7.88 2.50
C LEU A 121 16.96 8.16 1.39
N GLN A 122 17.62 7.10 0.93
CA GLN A 122 18.59 7.12 -0.16
C GLN A 122 17.95 6.81 -1.51
N TYR A 123 16.85 6.05 -1.48
CA TYR A 123 16.12 5.66 -2.68
C TYR A 123 14.62 5.73 -2.42
N VAL A 124 13.89 6.37 -3.33
CA VAL A 124 12.46 6.61 -3.19
C VAL A 124 11.76 6.13 -4.45
N VAL A 125 10.70 5.34 -4.26
CA VAL A 125 9.77 5.00 -5.34
C VAL A 125 8.45 5.69 -5.04
N VAL A 126 7.88 6.34 -6.04
CA VAL A 126 6.55 6.94 -5.97
C VAL A 126 5.60 6.14 -6.85
N THR A 127 4.50 5.68 -6.28
CA THR A 127 3.39 5.00 -6.98
C THR A 127 2.09 5.63 -6.52
N SER A 128 0.97 5.30 -7.16
CA SER A 128 -0.37 5.71 -6.70
C SER A 128 -1.36 4.57 -6.70
N VAL A 129 -2.52 4.84 -6.12
CA VAL A 129 -3.76 4.13 -6.44
C VAL A 129 -4.33 4.61 -7.78
N ASP A 130 -5.25 3.84 -8.37
CA ASP A 130 -6.04 4.30 -9.51
C ASP A 130 -7.10 5.31 -9.03
N ARG A 131 -7.15 6.47 -9.69
CA ARG A 131 -8.10 7.57 -9.45
C ARG A 131 -9.02 7.79 -10.64
N ASP A 132 -9.77 6.76 -11.04
CA ASP A 132 -10.75 6.84 -12.11
C ASP A 132 -11.88 7.87 -11.83
N ASP A 133 -11.97 8.39 -10.60
CA ASP A 133 -12.86 9.49 -10.20
C ASP A 133 -12.38 10.88 -10.64
N LEU A 134 -11.10 11.04 -10.97
CA LEU A 134 -10.52 12.29 -11.45
C LEU A 134 -10.51 12.34 -12.98
N ARG A 135 -10.73 13.53 -13.55
CA ARG A 135 -10.78 13.70 -15.01
C ARG A 135 -9.47 13.34 -15.70
N ASP A 136 -8.34 13.59 -15.06
CA ASP A 136 -6.99 13.31 -15.54
C ASP A 136 -6.41 12.01 -14.93
N GLY A 137 -7.20 11.26 -14.16
CA GLY A 137 -6.74 10.07 -13.46
C GLY A 137 -5.68 10.33 -12.38
N GLY A 138 -5.46 11.59 -11.98
CA GLY A 138 -4.40 11.98 -11.05
C GLY A 138 -3.06 12.34 -11.69
N ALA A 139 -2.99 12.42 -13.03
CA ALA A 139 -1.75 12.74 -13.75
C ALA A 139 -1.12 14.08 -13.32
N GLN A 140 -1.92 15.12 -13.06
CA GLN A 140 -1.42 16.41 -12.60
C GLN A 140 -0.73 16.33 -11.23
N HIS A 141 -1.11 15.37 -10.39
CA HIS A 141 -0.52 15.19 -9.07
C HIS A 141 0.89 14.57 -9.11
N PHE A 142 1.23 13.93 -10.23
CA PHE A 142 2.57 13.42 -10.50
C PHE A 142 3.50 14.43 -11.17
N ALA A 143 2.95 15.50 -11.76
CA ALA A 143 3.65 16.40 -12.68
C ALA A 143 4.40 17.53 -11.97
#